data_AF-A0A0G0TQS6-F1
#
_entry.id   AF-A0A0G0TQS6-F1
#
_cell.length_a   1.000
_cell.length_b   1.000
_cell.length_c   1.000
_cell.angle_alpha   90.00
_cell.angle_beta   90.00
_cell.angle_gamma   90.00
#
_symmetry.space_group_name_H-M   'P 1'
#
loop_
_entity.id
_entity.type
_entity.pdbx_description
1 polymer ?
#
loop_
_entity_poly.entity_id
_entity_poly.type
_entity_poly.pdbx_seq_one_letter_code
_entity_poly.pdbx_strand_id
1 'polypeptide(L)'
;MLDIKFIRENPDKVSQGAKNKNIEVPIEEILRLDEEYRELSHTLQELYAQRNRIAKERDIEGGREIKAEVDSKEDQLRKIKEEKGRSRRIGK
;
A
#
# COMPACT_ATOMS: atom_id res chain seq x y z
N MET A 1 -1.23 -18.03 -5.68
CA MET A 1 -1.49 -16.57 -5.70
C MET A 1 -0.68 -15.97 -6.84
N LEU A 2 -1.30 -15.24 -7.78
CA LEU A 2 -0.57 -14.55 -8.86
C LEU A 2 0.32 -13.45 -8.27
N ASP A 3 1.49 -13.25 -8.86
CA ASP A 3 2.41 -12.18 -8.46
C ASP A 3 1.79 -10.81 -8.80
N ILE A 4 1.80 -9.88 -7.85
CA ILE A 4 1.24 -8.53 -8.06
C ILE A 4 1.99 -7.76 -9.15
N LYS A 5 3.28 -8.05 -9.36
CA LYS A 5 4.06 -7.46 -10.47
C LYS A 5 3.47 -7.91 -11.81
N PHE A 6 3.14 -9.20 -11.93
CA PHE A 6 2.55 -9.75 -13.14
C PHE A 6 1.19 -9.13 -13.46
N ILE A 7 0.34 -8.93 -12.44
CA ILE A 7 -0.98 -8.29 -12.59
C ILE A 7 -0.82 -6.85 -13.07
N ARG A 8 0.16 -6.12 -12.54
CA ARG A 8 0.45 -4.74 -12.95
C ARG A 8 1.04 -4.62 -14.35
N GLU A 9 1.90 -5.54 -14.75
CA GLU A 9 2.51 -5.53 -16.08
C GLU A 9 1.57 -6.06 -17.17
N ASN A 10 0.59 -6.90 -16.81
CA ASN A 10 -0.32 -7.53 -17.76
C ASN A 10 -1.79 -7.56 -17.26
N PRO A 11 -2.40 -6.41 -16.92
CA PRO A 11 -3.75 -6.36 -16.35
C PRO A 11 -4.80 -6.97 -17.29
N ASP A 12 -4.73 -6.66 -18.59
CA ASP A 12 -5.65 -7.21 -19.60
C ASP A 12 -5.56 -8.73 -19.72
N LYS A 13 -4.34 -9.29 -19.73
CA LYS A 13 -4.15 -10.75 -19.83
C LYS A 13 -4.70 -11.46 -18.60
N VAL A 14 -4.53 -10.87 -17.41
CA VAL A 14 -5.10 -11.42 -16.18
C VAL A 14 -6.62 -11.35 -16.20
N SER A 15 -7.20 -10.25 -16.71
CA SER A 15 -8.65 -10.07 -16.85
C SER A 15 -9.27 -11.10 -17.80
N GLN A 16 -8.67 -11.27 -18.98
CA GLN A 16 -9.10 -12.27 -19.96
C GLN A 16 -8.94 -13.69 -19.41
N GLY A 17 -7.81 -13.98 -18.75
CA GLY A 17 -7.57 -15.28 -18.12
C GLY A 17 -8.57 -15.61 -17.01
N ALA A 18 -8.98 -14.61 -16.22
CA ALA A 18 -9.99 -14.75 -15.18
C ALA A 18 -11.38 -15.02 -15.78
N LYS A 19 -11.78 -14.23 -16.79
CA LYS A 19 -13.02 -14.44 -17.55
C LYS A 19 -13.10 -15.83 -18.19
N ASN A 20 -12.02 -16.28 -18.84
CA ASN A 20 -11.96 -17.60 -19.47
C ASN A 20 -12.13 -18.74 -18.46
N LYS A 21 -11.78 -18.51 -17.20
CA LYS A 21 -11.95 -19.46 -16.10
C LYS A 21 -13.26 -19.28 -15.34
N ASN A 22 -14.14 -18.37 -15.78
CA ASN A 22 -15.35 -17.95 -15.07
C ASN A 22 -15.06 -17.52 -13.61
N ILE A 23 -13.90 -16.88 -13.41
CA ILE A 23 -13.51 -16.31 -12.11
C ILE A 23 -13.65 -14.79 -12.23
N GLU A 24 -14.41 -14.20 -11.33
CA GLU A 24 -14.46 -12.76 -11.17
C GLU A 24 -13.28 -12.32 -10.30
N VAL A 25 -12.38 -11.50 -10.85
CA VAL A 25 -11.23 -10.95 -10.13
C VAL A 25 -11.28 -9.43 -10.26
N PRO A 26 -11.37 -8.67 -9.14
CA PRO A 26 -11.41 -7.21 -9.18
C PRO A 26 -10.00 -6.65 -9.42
N ILE A 27 -9.50 -6.74 -10.65
CA ILE A 27 -8.13 -6.33 -11.01
C ILE A 27 -7.91 -4.84 -10.76
N GLU A 28 -8.89 -4.00 -11.09
CA GLU A 28 -8.82 -2.56 -10.85
C GLU A 28 -8.66 -2.24 -9.37
N GLU A 29 -9.44 -2.90 -8.49
CA GLU A 29 -9.31 -2.74 -7.04
C GLU A 29 -7.95 -3.22 -6.54
N ILE A 30 -7.47 -4.37 -7.03
CA ILE A 30 -6.15 -4.91 -6.67
C ILE A 30 -5.03 -3.93 -7.03
N LEU A 31 -5.10 -3.33 -8.22
CA LEU A 31 -4.11 -2.35 -8.67
C LEU A 31 -4.20 -1.04 -7.88
N ARG A 32 -5.40 -0.55 -7.60
CA ARG A 32 -5.60 0.66 -6.78
C ARG A 32 -5.04 0.50 -5.38
N LEU A 33 -5.37 -0.60 -4.70
CA LEU A 33 -4.81 -0.92 -3.39
C LEU A 33 -3.29 -1.09 -3.45
N ASP A 34 -2.76 -1.58 -4.57
CA ASP A 34 -1.31 -1.67 -4.76
C ASP A 34 -0.61 -0.33 -4.89
N GLU A 35 -1.20 0.59 -5.65
CA GLU A 35 -0.74 1.96 -5.78
C GLU A 35 -0.76 2.68 -4.42
N GLU A 36 -1.91 2.70 -3.74
CA GLU A 36 -2.08 3.36 -2.44
C GLU A 36 -1.07 2.83 -1.40
N TYR A 37 -0.85 1.52 -1.39
CA TYR A 37 0.14 0.89 -0.49
C TYR A 37 1.56 1.40 -0.74
N ARG A 38 1.95 1.53 -2.02
CA ARG A 38 3.32 1.94 -2.38
C ARG A 38 3.53 3.42 -2.11
N GLU A 39 2.55 4.25 -2.45
CA GLU A 39 2.59 5.68 -2.15
C GLU A 39 2.71 5.90 -0.65
N LEU A 40 1.84 5.28 0.16
CA LEU A 40 1.94 5.39 1.62
C LEU A 40 3.25 4.87 2.16
N SER A 41 3.76 3.74 1.64
CA SER A 41 5.05 3.20 2.06
C SER A 41 6.21 4.15 1.71
N HIS A 42 6.16 4.83 0.56
CA HIS A 42 7.16 5.80 0.17
C HIS A 42 7.12 7.03 1.08
N THR A 43 5.92 7.61 1.24
CA THR A 43 5.70 8.75 2.14
C THR A 43 6.16 8.44 3.57
N LEU A 44 5.90 7.24 4.08
CA LEU A 44 6.35 6.83 5.41
C LEU A 44 7.89 6.81 5.51
N GLN A 45 8.58 6.33 4.48
CA GLN A 45 10.05 6.35 4.43
C GLN A 45 10.59 7.78 4.43
N GLU A 46 9.96 8.69 3.69
CA GLU A 46 10.30 10.11 3.68
C GLU A 46 10.08 10.76 5.05
N LEU A 47 8.95 10.48 5.70
CA LEU A 47 8.64 10.97 7.04
C LEU A 47 9.64 10.46 8.08
N TYR A 48 10.07 9.19 8.01
CA TYR A 48 11.12 8.68 8.89
C TYR A 48 12.46 9.38 8.64
N ALA A 49 12.80 9.66 7.38
CA ALA A 49 13.99 10.42 7.04
C ALA A 49 13.92 11.86 7.57
N GLN A 50 12.76 12.53 7.45
CA GLN A 50 12.50 13.85 8.00
C GLN A 50 12.57 13.85 9.53
N ARG A 51 11.94 12.88 10.20
CA ARG A 51 12.03 12.70 11.67
C ARG A 51 13.48 12.64 12.14
N ASN A 52 14.32 11.88 11.42
CA ASN A 52 15.73 11.73 11.74
C ASN A 52 16.53 13.03 11.49
N ARG A 53 16.13 13.87 10.52
CA ARG A 53 16.72 15.20 10.30
C ARG A 53 16.36 16.17 11.43
N ILE A 54 15.07 16.28 11.74
CA ILE A 54 14.53 17.10 12.84
C ILE A 54 15.16 16.72 14.19
N ALA A 55 15.32 15.42 14.45
CA ALA A 55 15.99 14.93 15.65
C ALA A 55 17.45 15.40 15.75
N LYS A 56 18.16 15.55 14.62
CA LYS A 56 19.52 16.12 14.59
C LYS A 56 19.51 17.63 14.83
N GLU A 57 18.49 18.32 14.33
CA GLU A 57 18.29 19.76 14.50
C GLU A 57 17.78 20.13 15.91
N ARG A 58 17.42 19.13 16.73
CA ARG A 58 16.86 19.27 18.09
C ARG A 58 15.57 20.10 18.12
N ASP A 59 14.84 20.11 17.02
CA ASP A 59 13.52 20.72 16.94
C ASP A 59 12.47 19.79 17.56
N ILE A 60 11.99 20.19 18.74
CA ILE A 60 11.03 19.42 19.54
C ILE A 60 9.61 19.57 18.98
N GLU A 61 9.29 20.71 18.37
CA GLU A 61 7.96 21.00 17.84
C GLU A 61 7.72 20.24 16.55
N GLY A 62 8.63 20.39 15.57
CA GLY A 62 8.57 19.62 14.32
C GLY A 62 8.67 18.11 14.55
N GLY A 63 9.35 17.68 15.62
CA GLY A 63 9.44 16.28 16.00
C GLY A 63 8.10 15.69 16.47
N ARG A 64 7.25 16.49 17.12
CA ARG A 64 5.90 16.08 17.55
C ARG A 64 4.94 16.03 16.36
N GLU A 65 5.02 16.99 15.45
CA GLU A 65 4.19 17.03 14.25
C GLU A 65 4.45 15.82 13.34
N ILE A 66 5.72 15.58 12.99
CA ILE A 66 6.10 14.43 12.15
C ILE A 66 5.73 13.11 12.83
N LYS A 67 5.83 13.01 14.17
CA LYS A 67 5.40 11.80 14.87
C LYS A 67 3.91 11.54 14.68
N ALA A 68 3.06 12.55 14.84
CA ALA A 68 1.62 12.41 14.62
C ALA A 68 1.29 12.02 13.18
N GLU A 69 1.99 12.59 12.20
CA GLU A 69 1.84 12.20 10.79
C GLU A 69 2.26 10.76 10.53
N VAL A 70 3.41 10.33 11.08
CA VAL A 70 3.88 8.94 10.98
C VAL A 70 2.84 7.98 11.57
N ASP A 71 2.38 8.22 12.80
CA ASP A 71 1.37 7.37 13.46
C ASP A 71 0.08 7.26 12.61
N SER A 72 -0.39 8.39 12.04
CA SER A 72 -1.56 8.40 11.15
C SER A 72 -1.34 7.57 9.88
N LYS A 73 -0.19 7.77 9.21
CA LYS A 73 0.16 7.07 7.97
C LYS A 73 0.41 5.58 8.20
N GLU A 74 0.96 5.19 9.35
CA GLU A 74 1.12 3.78 9.75
C GLU A 74 -0.25 3.09 9.93
N ASP A 75 -1.24 3.76 10.52
CA ASP A 75 -2.59 3.22 10.65
C ASP A 75 -3.28 3.05 9.28
N GLN A 76 -3.12 4.04 8.38
CA GLN A 76 -3.59 3.93 6.98
C GLN A 76 -2.93 2.74 6.27
N LEU A 77 -1.62 2.59 6.41
CA LEU A 77 -0.88 1.49 5.80
C LEU A 77 -1.32 0.13 6.37
N ARG A 78 -1.62 0.05 7.67
CA ARG A 78 -2.14 -1.16 8.31
C ARG A 78 -3.50 -1.55 7.74
N LYS A 79 -4.43 -0.59 7.61
CA LYS A 79 -5.74 -0.81 7.01
C LYS A 79 -5.65 -1.35 5.58
N ILE A 80 -4.77 -0.78 4.75
CA ILE A 80 -4.56 -1.26 3.37
C ILE A 80 -3.94 -2.66 3.36
N LYS A 81 -2.99 -2.96 4.26
CA LYS A 81 -2.45 -4.33 4.39
C LYS A 81 -3.52 -5.34 4.77
N GLU A 82 -4.41 -4.98 5.70
CA GLU A 82 -5.53 -5.82 6.10
C GLU A 82 -6.53 -6.02 4.95
N GLU A 83 -6.84 -4.97 4.19
CA GLU A 83 -7.73 -5.02 3.03
C GLU A 83 -7.16 -5.90 1.91
N LYS A 84 -5.88 -5.72 1.58
CA LYS A 84 -5.14 -6.63 0.68
C LYS A 84 -5.15 -8.08 1.18
N GLY A 85 -5.00 -8.29 2.48
CA GLY A 85 -5.05 -9.62 3.11
C GLY A 85 -6.43 -10.27 3.11
N ARG A 86 -7.51 -9.47 3.17
CA ARG A 86 -8.90 -9.94 3.01
C ARG A 86 -9.19 -10.30 1.56
N SER A 87 -8.79 -9.46 0.60
CA SER A 87 -8.96 -9.72 -0.83
C SER A 87 -8.22 -10.99 -1.29
N ARG A 88 -7.06 -11.31 -0.68
CA ARG A 88 -6.35 -12.59 -0.90
C ARG A 88 -7.05 -13.84 -0.37
N ARG A 89 -8.00 -13.71 0.57
CA ARG A 89 -8.67 -14.85 1.22
C ARG A 89 -9.96 -15.32 0.52
N ILE A 90 -10.42 -14.61 -0.51
CA ILE A 90 -11.66 -14.94 -1.24
C ILE A 90 -11.54 -16.22 -2.09
N GLY A 91 -10.33 -16.81 -2.21
CA GLY A 91 -10.09 -18.04 -2.98
C GLY A 91 -10.08 -19.34 -2.17
N LYS A 92 -10.90 -19.50 -1.13
CA LYS A 92 -11.00 -20.77 -0.38
C LYS A 92 -12.41 -21.36 -0.42
#